data_AF-A0A9N8ML52-F1
#
_entry.id   AF-A0A9N8ML52-F1
#
_cell.length_a   1.000
_cell.length_b   1.000
_cell.length_c   1.000
_cell.angle_alpha   90.00
_cell.angle_beta   90.00
_cell.angle_gamma   90.00
#
_symmetry.space_group_name_H-M   'P 1'
#
loop_
_entity.id
_entity.type
_entity.pdbx_description
1 polymer ?
#
loop_
_entity_poly.entity_id
_entity_poly.type
_entity_poly.pdbx_seq_one_letter_code
_entity_poly.pdbx_strand_id
1 'polypeptide(L)'
;MWKNSIAAVLAAALFGTSLLANAQGSAQQAVQWQLQVMRDGQQIDSFDGTTTVGQARTDTHHKVVQHNVGCKDQPGGSIDLARTLTVSPLQANANAVTLSIEAQETFEEDAAQQTDTGCKLPPQPRQVNASHPGLKVPAGQWASWTIVDKNPNLVYRVRASLANSPN
;
A
#
# COMPACT_ATOMS: atom_id res chain seq x y z
N MET A 1 3.86 86.68 -22.98
CA MET A 1 3.76 86.37 -24.43
C MET A 1 4.66 85.16 -24.68
N TRP A 2 4.34 84.08 -25.38
CA TRP A 2 3.17 83.56 -26.08
C TRP A 2 3.47 82.06 -26.32
N LYS A 3 2.56 81.19 -25.87
CA LYS A 3 2.03 79.90 -26.34
C LYS A 3 2.85 78.90 -27.23
N ASN A 4 2.47 77.62 -27.01
CA ASN A 4 2.35 76.46 -27.93
C ASN A 4 3.62 75.60 -28.13
N SER A 5 3.62 74.25 -28.17
CA SER A 5 2.59 73.25 -28.47
C SER A 5 2.94 71.85 -27.89
N ILE A 6 1.90 71.02 -27.74
CA ILE A 6 1.92 69.58 -27.43
C ILE A 6 2.35 68.77 -28.67
N ALA A 7 3.14 67.71 -28.49
CA ALA A 7 3.17 66.56 -29.41
C ALA A 7 3.49 65.27 -28.63
N ALA A 8 2.79 64.21 -29.00
CA ALA A 8 2.62 62.97 -28.26
C ALA A 8 3.39 61.80 -28.90
N VAL A 9 3.42 60.70 -28.15
CA VAL A 9 3.65 59.30 -28.57
C VAL A 9 5.11 58.89 -28.79
N LEU A 10 5.61 58.02 -27.91
CA LEU A 10 6.45 56.90 -28.31
C LEU A 10 6.26 55.73 -27.34
N ALA A 11 5.56 54.72 -27.84
CA ALA A 11 5.43 53.40 -27.26
C ALA A 11 6.81 52.74 -27.21
N ALA A 12 7.23 52.28 -26.02
CA ALA A 12 8.38 51.39 -25.88
C ALA A 12 7.88 50.00 -25.50
N ALA A 13 8.20 49.06 -26.37
CA ALA A 13 7.71 47.70 -26.38
C ALA A 13 8.10 46.89 -25.14
N LEU A 14 7.14 46.09 -24.68
CA LEU A 14 7.33 44.97 -23.77
C LEU A 14 8.24 43.93 -24.43
N PHE A 15 9.44 43.71 -23.89
CA PHE A 15 10.22 42.49 -24.15
C PHE A 15 10.36 41.73 -22.83
N GLY A 16 9.27 41.06 -22.44
CA GLY A 16 9.34 39.97 -21.47
C GLY A 16 9.93 38.76 -22.17
N THR A 17 11.23 38.53 -22.02
CA THR A 17 11.84 37.24 -22.36
C THR A 17 11.45 36.24 -21.28
N SER A 18 10.29 35.62 -21.46
CA SER A 18 9.90 34.42 -20.72
C SER A 18 10.92 33.33 -21.02
N LEU A 19 11.88 33.13 -20.12
CA LEU A 19 12.68 31.92 -20.06
C LEU A 19 11.70 30.77 -19.78
N LEU A 20 11.22 30.13 -20.83
CA LEU A 20 10.57 28.83 -20.73
C LEU A 20 11.65 27.82 -20.34
N ALA A 21 11.91 27.72 -19.04
CA ALA A 21 12.57 26.57 -18.46
C ALA A 21 11.63 25.37 -18.67
N ASN A 22 11.80 24.67 -19.79
CA ASN A 22 11.31 23.31 -19.93
C ASN A 22 12.11 22.47 -18.93
N ALA A 23 11.64 22.39 -17.69
CA ALA A 23 11.97 21.27 -16.83
C ALA A 23 11.49 20.03 -17.59
N GLN A 24 12.41 19.36 -18.29
CA GLN A 24 12.19 18.02 -18.80
C GLN A 24 11.98 17.15 -17.55
N GLY A 25 10.72 17.08 -17.10
CA GLY A 25 10.33 16.22 -16.00
C GLY A 25 10.71 14.81 -16.41
N SER A 26 11.73 14.26 -15.77
CA SER A 26 12.05 12.84 -15.86
C SER A 26 10.73 12.09 -15.67
N ALA A 27 10.30 11.32 -16.67
CA ALA A 27 9.08 10.53 -16.56
C ALA A 27 9.16 9.73 -15.26
N GLN A 28 8.27 10.03 -14.31
CA GLN A 28 8.32 9.38 -13.00
C GLN A 28 8.05 7.89 -13.20
N GLN A 29 8.96 7.06 -12.71
CA GLN A 29 8.90 5.63 -12.90
C GLN A 29 7.67 5.06 -12.19
N ALA A 30 6.83 4.32 -12.91
CA ALA A 30 5.72 3.58 -12.33
C ALA A 30 6.15 2.14 -12.03
N VAL A 31 5.75 1.62 -10.87
CA VAL A 31 6.02 0.26 -10.42
C VAL A 31 4.71 -0.49 -10.35
N GLN A 32 4.61 -1.58 -11.10
CA GLN A 32 3.57 -2.58 -10.88
C GLN A 32 4.00 -3.51 -9.74
N TRP A 33 3.09 -3.82 -8.83
CA TRP A 33 3.35 -4.68 -7.69
C TRP A 33 2.18 -5.60 -7.40
N GLN A 34 2.50 -6.74 -6.81
CA GLN A 34 1.58 -7.75 -6.31
C GLN A 34 2.04 -8.16 -4.92
N LEU A 35 1.08 -8.33 -4.01
CA LEU A 35 1.32 -8.77 -2.64
C LEU A 35 0.35 -9.90 -2.31
N GLN A 36 0.88 -11.02 -1.83
CA GLN A 36 0.10 -12.14 -1.31
C GLN A 36 0.19 -12.15 0.21
N VAL A 37 -0.95 -12.28 0.86
CA VAL A 37 -1.02 -12.49 2.31
C VAL A 37 -1.07 -13.99 2.56
N MET A 38 -0.02 -14.51 3.20
CA MET A 38 0.11 -15.92 3.53
C MET A 38 -0.12 -16.12 5.02
N ARG A 39 -1.08 -16.99 5.38
CA ARG A 39 -1.29 -17.46 6.75
C ARG A 39 -0.95 -18.93 6.82
N ASP A 40 0.00 -19.30 7.68
CA ASP A 40 0.46 -20.68 7.86
C ASP A 40 0.79 -21.40 6.54
N GLY A 41 1.39 -20.66 5.59
CA GLY A 41 1.76 -21.15 4.26
C GLY A 41 0.64 -21.15 3.21
N GLN A 42 -0.59 -20.81 3.57
CA GLN A 42 -1.72 -20.70 2.64
C GLN A 42 -2.01 -19.24 2.27
N GLN A 43 -2.23 -18.96 0.99
CA GLN A 43 -2.65 -17.62 0.57
C GLN A 43 -4.10 -17.39 1.01
N ILE A 44 -4.33 -16.31 1.75
CA ILE A 44 -5.65 -15.94 2.29
C ILE A 44 -6.18 -14.61 1.76
N ASP A 45 -5.32 -13.81 1.13
CA ASP A 45 -5.66 -12.53 0.52
C ASP A 45 -4.60 -12.13 -0.53
N SER A 46 -4.92 -11.14 -1.35
CA SER A 46 -3.98 -10.55 -2.29
C SER A 46 -4.31 -9.11 -2.60
N PHE A 47 -3.28 -8.30 -2.82
CA PHE A 47 -3.36 -6.93 -3.27
C PHE A 47 -2.49 -6.76 -4.53
N ASP A 48 -2.88 -5.85 -5.40
CA ASP A 48 -2.06 -5.46 -6.54
C ASP A 48 -2.30 -3.99 -6.89
N GLY A 49 -1.35 -3.42 -7.61
CA GLY A 49 -1.47 -2.04 -8.04
C GLY A 49 -0.31 -1.59 -8.89
N THR A 50 -0.45 -0.38 -9.43
CA THR A 50 0.65 0.37 -10.04
C THR A 50 0.80 1.69 -9.31
N THR A 51 1.98 1.93 -8.74
CA THR A 51 2.29 3.13 -7.95
C THR A 51 3.53 3.80 -8.50
N THR A 52 3.47 5.12 -8.66
CA THR A 52 4.62 5.93 -9.09
C THR A 52 5.66 6.03 -7.97
N VAL A 53 6.95 5.98 -8.31
CA VAL A 53 8.05 6.16 -7.32
C VAL A 53 7.89 7.50 -6.60
N GLY A 54 7.99 7.46 -5.27
CA GLY A 54 7.77 8.60 -4.38
C GLY A 54 6.31 8.85 -3.99
N GLN A 55 5.36 8.05 -4.51
CA GLN A 55 3.96 8.07 -4.13
C GLN A 55 3.61 6.82 -3.32
N ALA A 56 2.50 6.88 -2.58
CA ALA A 56 1.96 5.76 -1.84
C ALA A 56 0.54 5.42 -2.32
N ARG A 57 0.19 4.14 -2.27
CA ARG A 57 -1.18 3.65 -2.47
C ARG A 57 -1.61 2.91 -1.23
N THR A 58 -2.83 3.18 -0.76
CA THR A 58 -3.44 2.49 0.36
C THR A 58 -4.71 1.79 -0.10
N ASP A 59 -4.85 0.50 0.22
CA ASP A 59 -6.04 -0.29 -0.02
C ASP A 59 -6.43 -1.03 1.26
N THR A 60 -7.74 -1.22 1.47
CA THR A 60 -8.29 -1.95 2.62
C THR A 60 -9.24 -3.04 2.15
N HIS A 61 -9.01 -4.29 2.58
CA HIS A 61 -9.91 -5.42 2.38
C HIS A 61 -10.59 -5.80 3.69
N HIS A 62 -11.88 -6.14 3.63
CA HIS A 62 -12.67 -6.66 4.75
C HIS A 62 -13.14 -8.08 4.48
N LYS A 63 -13.25 -8.88 5.53
CA LYS A 63 -13.81 -10.23 5.49
C LYS A 63 -14.52 -10.54 6.80
N VAL A 64 -15.85 -10.67 6.73
CA VAL A 64 -16.63 -11.18 7.85
C VAL A 64 -16.53 -12.69 7.90
N VAL A 65 -16.19 -13.23 9.07
CA VAL A 65 -16.15 -14.66 9.37
C VAL A 65 -17.15 -14.99 10.47
N GLN A 66 -17.84 -16.12 10.31
CA GLN A 66 -18.87 -16.57 11.23
C GLN A 66 -18.39 -17.82 11.96
N HIS A 67 -18.65 -17.88 13.27
CA HIS A 67 -18.34 -19.00 14.14
C HIS A 67 -19.59 -19.53 14.80
N ASN A 68 -19.64 -20.86 14.86
CA ASN A 68 -20.49 -21.56 15.79
C ASN A 68 -19.89 -21.47 17.19
N VAL A 69 -20.72 -21.14 18.17
CA VAL A 69 -20.33 -20.86 19.57
C VAL A 69 -21.35 -21.45 20.54
N GLY A 70 -21.03 -21.40 21.83
CA GLY A 70 -21.86 -21.88 22.92
C GLY A 70 -21.91 -23.40 23.04
N CYS A 71 -22.62 -23.88 24.06
CA CYS A 71 -22.68 -25.31 24.39
C CYS A 71 -23.44 -26.14 23.34
N LYS A 72 -24.19 -25.49 22.44
CA LYS A 72 -24.95 -26.13 21.35
C LYS A 72 -24.24 -26.04 19.99
N ASP A 73 -23.04 -25.43 19.95
CA ASP A 73 -22.26 -25.17 18.74
C ASP A 73 -23.12 -24.63 17.58
N GLN A 74 -23.82 -23.52 17.83
CA GLN A 74 -24.69 -22.87 16.86
C GLN A 74 -24.09 -21.54 16.38
N PRO A 75 -24.43 -21.07 15.17
CA PRO A 75 -23.97 -19.76 14.70
C PRO A 75 -24.30 -18.66 15.72
N GLY A 76 -23.30 -17.92 16.16
CA GLY A 76 -23.51 -16.87 17.16
C GLY A 76 -22.37 -15.90 17.38
N GLY A 77 -21.18 -16.18 16.84
CA GLY A 77 -20.07 -15.22 16.81
C GLY A 77 -19.78 -14.79 15.39
N SER A 78 -19.63 -13.48 15.15
CA SER A 78 -19.07 -12.95 13.91
C SER A 78 -17.91 -12.03 14.21
N ILE A 79 -16.91 -12.03 13.33
CA ILE A 79 -15.75 -11.14 13.42
C ILE A 79 -15.55 -10.50 12.06
N ASP A 80 -15.45 -9.18 12.02
CA ASP A 80 -14.99 -8.47 10.82
C ASP A 80 -13.46 -8.40 10.84
N LEU A 81 -12.84 -9.11 9.90
CA LEU A 81 -11.39 -9.08 9.69
C LEU A 81 -11.09 -7.98 8.70
N ALA A 82 -10.06 -7.18 8.97
CA ALA A 82 -9.67 -6.06 8.12
C ALA A 82 -8.17 -6.10 7.85
N ARG A 83 -7.79 -5.76 6.62
CA ARG A 83 -6.41 -5.64 6.18
C ARG A 83 -6.23 -4.33 5.46
N THR A 84 -5.46 -3.42 6.05
CA THR A 84 -5.10 -2.15 5.42
C THR A 84 -3.63 -2.20 5.05
N LEU A 85 -3.34 -2.00 3.77
CA LEU A 85 -2.00 -2.04 3.21
C LEU A 85 -1.68 -0.69 2.57
N THR A 86 -0.54 -0.10 2.94
CA THR A 86 0.04 1.05 2.21
C THR A 86 1.35 0.63 1.56
N VAL A 87 1.47 0.78 0.25
CA VAL A 87 2.67 0.47 -0.54
C VAL A 87 3.23 1.74 -1.18
N SER A 88 4.52 2.00 -0.96
CA SER A 88 5.23 3.15 -1.51
C SER A 88 6.55 2.73 -2.16
N PRO A 89 6.67 2.77 -3.49
CA PRO A 89 7.95 2.59 -4.16
C PRO A 89 8.89 3.75 -3.89
N LEU A 90 10.03 3.46 -3.26
CA LEU A 90 11.05 4.44 -2.92
C LEU A 90 12.07 4.61 -4.04
N GLN A 91 12.42 3.49 -4.70
CA GLN A 91 13.38 3.44 -5.79
C GLN A 91 13.00 2.30 -6.74
N ALA A 92 13.20 2.48 -8.04
CA ALA A 92 12.98 1.43 -9.02
C ALA A 92 14.00 1.50 -10.16
N ASN A 93 14.50 0.34 -10.57
CA ASN A 93 15.28 0.18 -11.79
C ASN A 93 14.96 -1.19 -12.42
N ALA A 94 15.65 -1.52 -13.52
CA ALA A 94 15.40 -2.76 -14.25
C ALA A 94 15.68 -4.04 -13.43
N ASN A 95 16.51 -3.96 -12.38
CA ASN A 95 16.96 -5.12 -11.62
C ASN A 95 16.22 -5.30 -10.29
N ALA A 96 15.75 -4.21 -9.68
CA ALA A 96 15.09 -4.25 -8.39
C ALA A 96 14.21 -3.03 -8.13
N VAL A 97 13.25 -3.22 -7.24
CA VAL A 97 12.41 -2.19 -6.65
C VAL A 97 12.63 -2.18 -5.14
N THR A 98 12.75 -1.00 -4.54
CA THR A 98 12.73 -0.82 -3.08
C THR A 98 11.38 -0.25 -2.68
N LEU A 99 10.65 -0.95 -1.81
CA LEU A 99 9.32 -0.57 -1.33
C LEU A 99 9.35 -0.24 0.15
N SER A 100 8.69 0.84 0.56
CA SER A 100 8.16 0.96 1.92
C SER A 100 6.78 0.33 1.96
N ILE A 101 6.51 -0.49 2.97
CA ILE A 101 5.22 -1.17 3.14
C ILE A 101 4.77 -0.98 4.59
N GLU A 102 3.53 -0.55 4.76
CA GLU A 102 2.86 -0.48 6.06
C GLU A 102 1.62 -1.37 6.02
N ALA A 103 1.39 -2.12 7.10
CA ALA A 103 0.28 -3.04 7.21
C ALA A 103 -0.41 -2.86 8.56
N GLN A 104 -1.74 -2.80 8.55
CA GLN A 104 -2.59 -2.91 9.72
C GLN A 104 -3.52 -4.11 9.51
N GLU A 105 -3.37 -5.10 10.36
CA GLU A 105 -4.02 -6.39 10.25
C GLU A 105 -4.96 -6.61 11.43
N THR A 106 -6.18 -7.07 11.16
CA THR A 106 -7.09 -7.69 12.13
C THR A 106 -7.35 -9.11 11.68
N PHE A 107 -6.87 -10.10 12.44
CA PHE A 107 -7.08 -11.52 12.17
C PHE A 107 -7.44 -12.29 13.44
N GLU A 108 -7.88 -13.53 13.27
CA GLU A 108 -8.29 -14.40 14.38
C GLU A 108 -7.10 -15.13 14.98
N GLU A 109 -7.02 -15.22 16.29
CA GLU A 109 -6.11 -16.16 16.95
C GLU A 109 -6.60 -17.60 16.77
N ASP A 110 -5.68 -18.55 16.58
CA ASP A 110 -6.03 -19.97 16.37
C ASP A 110 -6.50 -20.68 17.65
N ALA A 111 -6.24 -20.10 18.81
CA ALA A 111 -6.53 -20.72 20.09
C ALA A 111 -8.05 -20.80 20.33
N ALA A 112 -8.59 -22.03 20.30
CA ALA A 112 -9.97 -22.28 20.69
C ALA A 112 -10.16 -21.90 22.16
N GLN A 113 -11.08 -20.98 22.43
CA GLN A 113 -11.43 -20.55 23.78
C GLN A 113 -12.71 -21.24 24.24
N GLN A 114 -12.80 -21.50 25.55
CA GLN A 114 -13.96 -22.12 26.18
C GLN A 114 -14.28 -21.43 27.52
N THR A 115 -15.54 -21.51 27.93
CA THR A 115 -15.95 -21.14 29.29
C THR A 115 -15.46 -22.18 30.31
N ASP A 116 -15.55 -21.86 31.60
CA ASP A 116 -15.24 -22.80 32.71
C ASP A 116 -16.12 -24.07 32.68
N THR A 117 -17.28 -24.00 32.01
CA THR A 117 -18.19 -25.13 31.77
C THR A 117 -17.94 -25.88 30.46
N GLY A 118 -16.88 -25.53 29.73
CA GLY A 118 -16.45 -26.19 28.49
C GLY A 118 -17.18 -25.73 27.21
N CYS A 119 -18.01 -24.69 27.28
CA CYS A 119 -18.73 -24.21 26.11
C CYS A 119 -17.84 -23.36 25.20
N LYS A 120 -17.90 -23.59 23.89
CA LYS A 120 -17.07 -22.92 22.89
C LYS A 120 -17.31 -21.41 22.87
N LEU A 121 -16.23 -20.63 22.93
CA LEU A 121 -16.23 -19.18 22.74
C LEU A 121 -15.76 -18.86 21.31
N PRO A 122 -16.17 -17.70 20.75
CA PRO A 122 -15.61 -17.26 19.48
C PRO A 122 -14.10 -17.01 19.63
N PRO A 123 -13.30 -17.25 18.56
CA PRO A 123 -11.94 -16.75 18.49
C PRO A 123 -11.88 -15.25 18.80
N GLN A 124 -10.78 -14.79 19.38
CA GLN A 124 -10.59 -13.37 19.64
C GLN A 124 -9.85 -12.72 18.46
N PRO A 125 -10.28 -11.52 18.02
CA PRO A 125 -9.53 -10.76 17.03
C PRO A 125 -8.23 -10.23 17.66
N ARG A 126 -7.14 -10.38 16.93
CA ARG A 126 -5.86 -9.74 17.22
C ARG A 126 -5.56 -8.68 16.17
N GLN A 127 -5.14 -7.51 16.65
CA GLN A 127 -4.66 -6.42 15.80
C GLN A 127 -3.13 -6.38 15.78
N VAL A 128 -2.56 -6.19 14.60
CA VAL A 128 -1.10 -6.04 14.40
C VAL A 128 -0.84 -4.89 13.45
N ASN A 129 0.08 -4.02 13.83
CA ASN A 129 0.64 -3.00 12.95
C ASN A 129 2.10 -3.36 12.66
N ALA A 130 2.48 -3.34 11.39
CA ALA A 130 3.83 -3.67 10.97
C ALA A 130 4.29 -2.75 9.84
N SER A 131 5.58 -2.44 9.80
CA SER A 131 6.18 -1.64 8.74
C SER A 131 7.51 -2.23 8.28
N HIS A 132 7.75 -2.16 6.97
CA HIS A 132 9.02 -2.48 6.36
C HIS A 132 9.49 -1.27 5.53
N PRO A 133 10.48 -0.49 6.01
CA PRO A 133 10.78 0.83 5.44
C PRO A 133 11.56 0.79 4.11
N GLY A 134 12.00 -0.39 3.66
CA GLY A 134 12.80 -0.52 2.43
C GLY A 134 12.99 -1.96 1.98
N LEU A 135 11.90 -2.69 1.73
CA LEU A 135 11.93 -4.05 1.23
C LEU A 135 12.48 -4.03 -0.20
N LYS A 136 13.65 -4.65 -0.39
CA LYS A 136 14.25 -4.81 -1.72
C LYS A 136 13.65 -6.04 -2.39
N VAL A 137 12.94 -5.81 -3.49
CA VAL A 137 12.29 -6.83 -4.31
C VAL A 137 13.06 -6.94 -5.64
N PRO A 138 13.75 -8.06 -5.91
CA PRO A 138 14.34 -8.28 -7.23
C PRO A 138 13.25 -8.27 -8.31
N ALA A 139 13.52 -7.63 -9.45
CA ALA A 139 12.53 -7.42 -10.48
C ALA A 139 11.92 -8.75 -10.94
N GLY A 140 10.60 -8.84 -10.90
CA GLY A 140 9.87 -10.05 -11.33
C GLY A 140 10.02 -11.25 -10.40
N GLN A 141 10.68 -11.15 -9.24
CA GLN A 141 10.76 -12.22 -8.24
C GLN A 141 9.96 -11.89 -6.98
N TRP A 142 9.67 -12.93 -6.19
CA TRP A 142 9.03 -12.79 -4.89
C TRP A 142 10.07 -12.53 -3.79
N ALA A 143 9.88 -11.46 -3.03
CA ALA A 143 10.48 -11.27 -1.71
C ALA A 143 9.45 -11.62 -0.63
N SER A 144 9.90 -12.02 0.56
CA SER A 144 9.01 -12.34 1.69
C SER A 144 9.35 -11.47 2.89
N TRP A 145 8.30 -11.07 3.62
CA TRP A 145 8.40 -10.32 4.86
C TRP A 145 7.44 -10.92 5.89
N THR A 146 8.00 -11.41 7.00
CA THR A 146 7.20 -11.94 8.11
C THR A 146 6.63 -10.79 8.96
N ILE A 147 5.31 -10.77 9.08
CA ILE A 147 4.54 -9.82 9.91
C ILE A 147 4.36 -10.39 11.33
N VAL A 148 4.08 -11.68 11.41
CA VAL A 148 3.86 -12.42 12.66
C VAL A 148 4.54 -13.77 12.54
N ASP A 149 5.41 -14.11 13.50
CA ASP A 149 6.19 -15.34 13.42
C ASP A 149 5.36 -16.61 13.69
N LYS A 150 4.34 -16.54 14.57
CA LYS A 150 3.51 -17.69 14.97
C LYS A 150 2.15 -17.29 15.55
N ASN A 151 1.22 -18.25 15.53
CA ASN A 151 -0.12 -18.20 16.13
C ASN A 151 -0.99 -17.00 15.67
N PRO A 152 -1.36 -16.93 14.38
CA PRO A 152 -0.84 -17.71 13.26
C PRO A 152 0.49 -17.13 12.72
N ASN A 153 1.21 -17.88 11.89
CA ASN A 153 2.29 -17.30 11.10
C ASN A 153 1.69 -16.46 9.96
N LEU A 154 2.09 -15.19 9.86
CA LEU A 154 1.63 -14.27 8.82
C LEU A 154 2.81 -13.71 8.04
N VAL A 155 2.85 -13.98 6.74
CA VAL A 155 3.93 -13.60 5.84
C VAL A 155 3.37 -12.90 4.61
N TYR A 156 3.95 -11.76 4.26
CA TYR A 156 3.65 -11.06 3.02
C TYR A 156 4.68 -11.45 1.97
N ARG A 157 4.22 -11.96 0.84
CA ARG A 157 5.07 -12.17 -0.33
C ARG A 157 4.82 -11.04 -1.30
N VAL A 158 5.87 -10.38 -1.76
CA VAL A 158 5.78 -9.20 -2.62
C VAL A 158 6.57 -9.42 -3.90
N ARG A 159 5.96 -9.12 -5.04
CA ARG A 159 6.59 -9.09 -6.35
C ARG A 159 6.39 -7.72 -6.94
N ALA A 160 7.44 -7.13 -7.52
CA ALA A 160 7.37 -5.80 -8.11
C ALA A 160 8.31 -5.68 -9.31
N SER A 161 7.95 -4.79 -10.24
CA SER A 161 8.76 -4.44 -11.41
C SER A 161 8.32 -3.08 -11.96
N LEU A 162 9.13 -2.47 -12.83
CA LEU A 162 8.69 -1.29 -13.57
C LEU A 162 7.49 -1.67 -14.46
N ALA A 163 6.44 -0.84 -14.48
CA ALA A 163 5.17 -1.12 -15.17
C ALA A 163 5.31 -1.33 -16.70
N ASN A 164 6.39 -0.83 -17.30
CA ASN A 164 6.66 -0.96 -18.74
C ASN A 164 7.78 -1.97 -19.06
N SER A 165 8.23 -2.77 -18.08
CA SER A 165 9.22 -3.83 -18.35
C SER A 165 8.53 -5.09 -18.86
N PRO A 166 9.08 -5.76 -19.90
CA PRO A 166 8.58 -7.06 -20.32
C PRO A 166 8.75 -8.07 -19.16
N ASN A 167 7.70 -8.87 -18.94
CA ASN A 167 7.66 -9.93 -17.92
C ASN A 167 8.60 -11.09 -18.22
#